data_AF-X1G520-F1
#
_entry.id   AF-X1G520-F1
#
_cell.length_a   1.000
_cell.length_b   1.000
_cell.length_c   1.000
_cell.angle_alpha   90.00
_cell.angle_beta   90.00
_cell.angle_gamma   90.00
#
_symmetry.space_group_name_H-M   'P 1'
#
loop_
_entity.id
_entity.type
_entity.pdbx_description
1 polymer ?
#
loop_
_entity_poly.entity_id
_entity_poly.type
_entity_poly.pdbx_seq_one_letter_code
_entity_poly.pdbx_strand_id
1 'polypeptide(L)'
;NWNMPQIYRKSGFNFFVTQKIGWNDTNLFPYHLFWWQAPDGSRILTYFPYERYNFTIQPYRFIDILKQFEFNTSLKDMMILFGLGDHGGGPTEEILLEAEKLKDIFIYPQVKYGTAEEYFNRIIKEMDINALPVWKDELYLEYHRGTYTTQAQAKYNNRKSEILLVDAEKISTLANLCRSALYPQHRLAEAWEKVMFNQFHDILPGSSIKSVYEDSEEDYARIRRIGENIIEENLDKISSQVNTSGVPGQPVVVFNSLFWPREAIVSIPVPLSRDYLVRDQEG
;
A
#
# COMPACT_ATOMS: atom_id res chain seq x y z
N ASN A 1 1.02 6.43 8.00
CA ASN A 1 -0.43 6.39 8.28
C ASN A 1 -0.66 5.68 9.61
N TRP A 2 -1.36 6.28 10.57
CA TRP A 2 -1.60 5.72 11.90
C TRP A 2 -2.52 4.47 11.91
N ASN A 3 -3.33 4.25 10.87
CA ASN A 3 -4.23 3.09 10.79
C ASN A 3 -3.55 1.78 10.32
N MET A 4 -2.27 1.82 9.92
CA MET A 4 -1.59 0.65 9.36
C MET A 4 -1.57 -0.58 10.29
N PRO A 5 -1.40 -0.47 11.63
CA PRO A 5 -1.51 -1.62 12.52
C PRO A 5 -2.82 -2.39 12.34
N GLN A 6 -3.96 -1.70 12.21
CA GLN A 6 -5.25 -2.35 11.97
C GLN A 6 -5.25 -3.12 10.64
N ILE A 7 -4.80 -2.48 9.56
CA ILE A 7 -4.75 -3.09 8.23
C ILE A 7 -3.88 -4.35 8.27
N TYR A 8 -2.67 -4.25 8.81
CA TYR A 8 -1.75 -5.37 8.91
C TYR A 8 -2.33 -6.54 9.73
N ARG A 9 -2.97 -6.25 10.88
CA ARG A 9 -3.62 -7.28 11.70
C ARG A 9 -4.77 -7.97 10.96
N LYS A 10 -5.61 -7.21 10.26
CA LYS A 10 -6.72 -7.77 9.46
C LYS A 10 -6.22 -8.56 8.24
N SER A 11 -5.03 -8.27 7.76
CA SER A 11 -4.35 -9.01 6.68
C SER A 11 -3.52 -10.20 7.19
N GLY A 12 -3.55 -10.52 8.48
CA GLY A 12 -2.86 -11.70 9.04
C GLY A 12 -1.39 -11.50 9.43
N PHE A 13 -0.88 -10.26 9.41
CA PHE A 13 0.49 -9.97 9.83
C PHE A 13 0.60 -9.82 11.36
N ASN A 14 1.66 -10.41 11.93
CA ASN A 14 1.95 -10.32 13.38
C ASN A 14 3.06 -9.32 13.70
N PHE A 15 3.94 -9.06 12.74
CA PHE A 15 5.16 -8.29 12.92
C PHE A 15 5.30 -7.25 11.81
N PHE A 16 5.92 -6.12 12.12
CA PHE A 16 6.25 -5.09 11.16
C PHE A 16 7.73 -4.71 11.28
N VAL A 17 8.42 -4.64 10.16
CA VAL A 17 9.82 -4.19 10.10
C VAL A 17 9.89 -3.01 9.14
N THR A 18 10.48 -1.90 9.58
CA THR A 18 10.71 -0.72 8.75
C THR A 18 12.03 -0.07 9.13
N GLN A 19 12.62 0.72 8.24
CA GLN A 19 13.92 1.38 8.49
C GLN A 19 13.90 2.89 8.25
N LYS A 20 13.01 3.40 7.39
CA LYS A 20 13.04 4.81 6.95
C LYS A 20 12.85 5.82 8.09
N ILE A 21 12.16 5.43 9.15
CA ILE A 21 11.85 6.33 10.29
C ILE A 21 13.11 6.80 11.03
N GLY A 22 14.24 6.09 10.87
CA GLY A 22 15.54 6.55 11.35
C GLY A 22 16.12 7.77 10.64
N TRP A 23 15.53 8.22 9.53
CA TRP A 23 16.07 9.28 8.68
C TRP A 23 15.43 10.64 8.95
N ASN A 24 14.69 10.76 10.05
CA ASN A 24 14.10 12.03 10.45
C ASN A 24 15.17 13.12 10.55
N ASP A 25 14.84 14.32 10.06
CA ASP A 25 15.77 15.44 9.99
C ASP A 25 15.87 16.21 11.32
N THR A 26 14.81 16.20 12.12
CA THR A 26 14.68 17.02 13.33
C THR A 26 14.57 16.16 14.58
N ASN A 27 13.67 15.17 14.60
CA ASN A 27 13.39 14.36 15.79
C ASN A 27 13.89 12.92 15.64
N LEU A 28 14.74 12.50 16.59
CA LEU A 28 15.15 11.11 16.70
C LEU A 28 13.98 10.26 17.21
N PHE A 29 13.61 9.23 16.46
CA PHE A 29 12.61 8.27 16.91
C PHE A 29 13.17 7.41 18.07
N PRO A 30 12.44 7.27 19.20
CA PRO A 30 13.04 6.79 20.45
C PRO A 30 13.10 5.26 20.60
N TYR A 31 12.42 4.48 19.75
CA TYR A 31 12.24 3.05 19.97
C TYR A 31 12.69 2.18 18.79
N HIS A 32 13.29 1.03 19.09
CA HIS A 32 13.70 0.04 18.10
C HIS A 32 12.91 -1.28 18.18
N LEU A 33 12.27 -1.55 19.32
CA LEU A 33 11.32 -2.64 19.50
C LEU A 33 10.15 -2.12 20.33
N PHE A 34 8.96 -2.07 19.74
CA PHE A 34 7.81 -1.41 20.36
C PHE A 34 6.48 -1.91 19.77
N TRP A 35 5.38 -1.62 20.47
CA TRP A 35 4.04 -1.79 19.94
C TRP A 35 3.62 -0.57 19.15
N TRP A 36 3.31 -0.72 17.87
CA TRP A 36 2.61 0.32 17.11
C TRP A 36 1.10 0.08 17.21
N GLN A 37 0.38 1.03 17.82
CA GLN A 37 -1.04 0.91 18.10
C GLN A 37 -1.85 1.88 17.23
N ALA A 38 -2.82 1.36 16.48
CA ALA A 38 -3.80 2.14 15.72
C ALA A 38 -4.91 2.73 16.63
N PRO A 39 -5.69 3.72 16.15
CA PRO A 39 -6.80 4.31 16.91
C PRO A 39 -7.86 3.32 17.41
N ASP A 40 -8.08 2.23 16.69
CA ASP A 40 -9.04 1.17 17.06
C ASP A 40 -8.52 0.23 18.18
N GLY A 41 -7.27 0.43 18.63
CA GLY A 41 -6.62 -0.42 19.63
C GLY A 41 -5.82 -1.59 19.05
N SER A 42 -5.91 -1.85 17.74
CA SER A 42 -5.10 -2.87 17.09
C SER A 42 -3.61 -2.56 17.25
N ARG A 43 -2.82 -3.58 17.60
CA ARG A 43 -1.37 -3.46 17.81
C ARG A 43 -0.60 -4.38 16.89
N ILE A 44 0.53 -3.91 16.37
CA ILE A 44 1.52 -4.75 15.68
C ILE A 44 2.89 -4.57 16.30
N LEU A 45 3.57 -5.69 16.58
CA LEU A 45 4.92 -5.65 17.15
C LEU A 45 5.87 -5.18 16.07
N THR A 46 6.53 -4.05 16.32
CA THR A 46 7.32 -3.35 15.33
C THR A 46 8.79 -3.39 15.72
N TYR A 47 9.63 -3.78 14.78
CA TYR A 47 11.08 -3.71 14.89
C TYR A 47 11.63 -2.69 13.91
N PHE A 48 12.46 -1.80 14.43
CA PHE A 48 13.18 -0.81 13.66
C PHE A 48 14.68 -1.10 13.82
N PRO A 49 15.35 -1.66 12.78
CA PRO A 49 16.77 -1.95 12.85
C PRO A 49 17.60 -0.69 13.10
N TYR A 50 18.62 -0.78 13.94
CA TYR A 50 19.52 0.34 14.26
C TYR A 50 20.34 0.82 13.05
N GLU A 51 20.64 -0.08 12.13
CA GLU A 51 21.44 0.21 10.94
C GLU A 51 20.58 0.19 9.67
N ARG A 52 21.16 0.67 8.56
CA ARG A 52 20.52 0.58 7.24
C ARG A 52 20.22 -0.86 6.84
N TYR A 53 19.34 -1.08 5.87
CA TYR A 53 19.14 -2.42 5.30
C TYR A 53 20.17 -2.76 4.21
N ASN A 54 21.00 -1.77 3.81
CA ASN A 54 22.01 -1.85 2.75
C ASN A 54 23.41 -1.52 3.31
N PHE A 55 24.00 -2.39 4.11
CA PHE A 55 25.37 -2.15 4.60
C PHE A 55 26.28 -3.35 4.34
N THR A 56 27.57 -3.03 4.29
CA THR A 56 28.68 -3.97 4.44
C THR A 56 28.97 -4.19 5.92
N ILE A 57 29.51 -5.35 6.27
CA ILE A 57 29.72 -5.75 7.66
C ILE A 57 30.72 -4.81 8.33
N GLN A 58 30.33 -4.20 9.44
CA GLN A 58 31.16 -3.29 10.23
C GLN A 58 31.29 -3.81 11.67
N PRO A 59 32.28 -4.67 11.96
CA PRO A 59 32.30 -5.45 13.21
C PRO A 59 32.29 -4.60 14.47
N TYR A 60 33.13 -3.56 14.54
CA TYR A 60 33.20 -2.68 15.70
C TYR A 60 31.89 -1.93 15.96
N ARG A 61 31.23 -1.48 14.88
CA ARG A 61 29.97 -0.75 14.95
C ARG A 61 28.84 -1.65 15.48
N PHE A 62 28.80 -2.92 15.07
CA PHE A 62 27.78 -3.85 15.57
C PHE A 62 27.92 -4.14 17.06
N ILE A 63 29.13 -4.13 17.61
CA ILE A 63 29.33 -4.27 19.07
C ILE A 63 28.70 -3.08 19.80
N ASP A 64 28.95 -1.85 19.32
CA ASP A 64 28.42 -0.64 19.95
C ASP A 64 26.89 -0.57 19.85
N ILE A 65 26.35 -0.90 18.68
CA ILE A 65 24.90 -0.98 18.45
C ILE A 65 24.28 -2.06 19.33
N LEU A 66 24.90 -3.24 19.45
CA LEU A 66 24.37 -4.32 20.29
C LEU A 66 24.29 -3.91 21.75
N LYS A 67 25.32 -3.22 22.28
CA LYS A 67 25.30 -2.69 23.65
C LYS A 67 24.17 -1.68 23.84
N GLN A 68 23.94 -0.81 22.86
CA GLN A 68 22.85 0.15 22.91
C GLN A 68 21.47 -0.53 22.83
N PHE A 69 21.33 -1.56 21.99
CA PHE A 69 20.14 -2.39 21.86
C PHE A 69 19.82 -3.10 23.19
N GLU A 70 20.83 -3.73 23.80
CA GLU A 70 20.71 -4.41 25.09
C GLU A 70 20.32 -3.42 26.20
N PHE A 71 20.94 -2.24 26.24
CA PHE A 71 20.58 -1.21 27.21
C PHE A 71 19.12 -0.75 27.07
N ASN A 72 18.62 -0.58 25.84
CA ASN A 72 17.27 -0.08 25.58
C ASN A 72 16.17 -1.15 25.70
N THR A 73 16.48 -2.43 25.47
CA THR A 73 15.48 -3.50 25.33
C THR A 73 15.66 -4.66 26.30
N SER A 74 16.79 -4.72 27.01
CA SER A 74 17.25 -5.87 27.81
C SER A 74 17.52 -7.16 27.02
N LEU A 75 17.45 -7.11 25.68
CA LEU A 75 17.78 -8.25 24.80
C LEU A 75 19.27 -8.28 24.49
N LYS A 76 19.88 -9.47 24.58
CA LYS A 76 21.33 -9.66 24.41
C LYS A 76 21.78 -9.88 22.96
N ASP A 77 20.84 -9.84 22.04
CA ASP A 77 21.09 -10.00 20.62
C ASP A 77 20.06 -9.19 19.82
N MET A 78 20.40 -8.90 18.57
CA MET A 78 19.62 -8.05 17.70
C MET A 78 19.56 -8.65 16.29
N MET A 79 18.45 -8.41 15.59
CA MET A 79 18.33 -8.76 14.18
C MET A 79 18.98 -7.70 13.32
N ILE A 80 19.81 -8.15 12.37
CA ILE A 80 20.60 -7.32 11.47
C ILE A 80 20.24 -7.67 10.03
N LEU A 81 19.81 -6.66 9.26
CA LEU A 81 19.45 -6.80 7.85
C LEU A 81 20.68 -6.49 7.00
N PHE A 82 21.25 -7.48 6.31
CA PHE A 82 22.48 -7.31 5.55
C PHE A 82 22.26 -7.56 4.06
N GLY A 83 23.09 -6.92 3.22
CA GLY A 83 23.05 -7.06 1.77
C GLY A 83 23.19 -5.74 1.03
N LEU A 84 23.09 -5.81 -0.30
CA LEU A 84 23.13 -4.64 -1.19
C LEU A 84 21.74 -4.40 -1.80
N GLY A 85 20.99 -3.45 -1.26
CA GLY A 85 19.71 -3.00 -1.84
C GLY A 85 19.82 -1.69 -2.62
N ASP A 86 18.69 -1.02 -2.84
CA ASP A 86 18.53 0.20 -3.68
C ASP A 86 18.81 0.02 -5.18
N HIS A 87 19.46 -1.08 -5.59
CA HIS A 87 19.76 -1.39 -6.99
C HIS A 87 19.45 -2.85 -7.37
N GLY A 88 18.54 -3.51 -6.64
CA GLY A 88 18.05 -4.86 -6.99
C GLY A 88 19.00 -6.02 -6.69
N GLY A 89 19.86 -5.90 -5.67
CA GLY A 89 20.80 -6.93 -5.25
C GLY A 89 20.43 -7.66 -3.95
N GLY A 90 21.21 -8.68 -3.62
CA GLY A 90 21.21 -9.35 -2.32
C GLY A 90 22.58 -9.26 -1.65
N PRO A 91 22.85 -10.05 -0.60
CA PRO A 91 24.20 -10.17 -0.06
C PRO A 91 25.16 -10.78 -1.09
N THR A 92 26.35 -10.20 -1.21
CA THR A 92 27.44 -10.72 -2.06
C THR A 92 28.16 -11.87 -1.37
N GLU A 93 28.89 -12.68 -2.14
CA GLU A 93 29.77 -13.72 -1.59
C GLU A 93 30.77 -13.14 -0.58
N GLU A 94 31.33 -11.95 -0.86
CA GLU A 94 32.24 -11.25 0.04
C GLU A 94 31.60 -10.95 1.40
N ILE A 95 30.36 -10.44 1.41
CA ILE A 95 29.60 -10.19 2.65
C ILE A 95 29.36 -11.49 3.42
N LEU A 96 29.06 -12.59 2.72
CA LEU A 96 28.86 -13.89 3.36
C LEU A 96 30.17 -14.42 3.98
N LEU A 97 31.29 -14.31 3.27
CA LEU A 97 32.60 -14.71 3.79
C LEU A 97 33.03 -13.87 4.99
N GLU A 98 32.72 -12.57 5.00
CA GLU A 98 32.93 -11.71 6.17
C GLU A 98 32.07 -12.14 7.36
N ALA A 99 30.79 -12.47 7.13
CA ALA A 99 29.91 -13.00 8.17
C ALA A 99 30.42 -14.32 8.76
N GLU A 100 30.91 -15.24 7.91
CA GLU A 100 31.53 -16.50 8.37
C GLU A 100 32.77 -16.23 9.22
N LYS A 101 33.66 -15.33 8.79
CA LYS A 101 34.85 -14.98 9.59
C LYS A 101 34.49 -14.46 10.97
N LEU A 102 33.42 -13.65 11.08
CA LEU A 102 32.97 -13.14 12.38
C LEU A 102 32.45 -14.21 13.33
N LYS A 103 31.87 -15.31 12.82
CA LYS A 103 31.43 -16.43 13.66
C LYS A 103 32.59 -17.10 14.39
N ASP A 104 33.77 -17.12 13.79
CA ASP A 104 34.95 -17.80 14.33
C ASP A 104 35.73 -16.94 15.35
N ILE A 105 35.40 -15.65 15.49
CA ILE A 105 36.08 -14.76 16.43
C ILE A 105 35.54 -14.96 17.84
N PHE A 106 36.33 -15.60 18.70
CA PHE A 106 35.96 -15.93 20.09
C PHE A 106 35.43 -14.76 20.93
N ILE A 107 36.00 -13.55 20.75
CA ILE A 107 35.62 -12.36 21.53
C ILE A 107 34.42 -11.59 20.92
N TYR A 108 33.93 -12.02 19.76
CA TYR A 108 32.87 -11.34 19.03
C TYR A 108 31.49 -11.94 19.37
N PRO A 109 30.39 -11.16 19.33
CA PRO A 109 29.06 -11.72 19.50
C PRO A 109 28.77 -12.85 18.52
N GLN A 110 28.03 -13.87 18.96
CA GLN A 110 27.66 -15.00 18.09
C GLN A 110 26.82 -14.51 16.90
N VAL A 111 27.31 -14.74 15.69
CA VAL A 111 26.58 -14.44 14.45
C VAL A 111 25.80 -15.69 14.01
N LYS A 112 24.50 -15.54 13.82
CA LYS A 112 23.62 -16.62 13.36
C LYS A 112 22.79 -16.14 12.18
N TYR A 113 22.69 -16.98 11.16
CA TYR A 113 21.67 -16.78 10.13
C TYR A 113 20.32 -17.23 10.66
N GLY A 114 19.28 -16.53 10.23
CA GLY A 114 17.91 -16.83 10.58
C GLY A 114 16.96 -15.91 9.83
N THR A 115 15.68 -16.13 10.08
CA THR A 115 14.60 -15.33 9.53
C THR A 115 14.10 -14.32 10.56
N ALA A 116 13.46 -13.25 10.07
CA ALA A 116 12.79 -12.30 10.97
C ALA A 116 11.71 -12.98 11.82
N GLU A 117 10.99 -13.95 11.23
CA GLU A 117 9.97 -14.73 11.95
C GLU A 117 10.55 -15.50 13.13
N GLU A 118 11.65 -16.23 12.94
CA GLU A 118 12.33 -16.95 14.03
C GLU A 118 12.77 -16.01 15.15
N TYR A 119 13.32 -14.84 14.80
CA TYR A 119 13.75 -13.83 15.76
C TYR A 119 12.57 -13.30 16.59
N PHE A 120 11.47 -12.89 15.96
CA PHE A 120 10.28 -12.42 16.68
C PHE A 120 9.63 -13.51 17.54
N ASN A 121 9.51 -14.73 17.00
CA ASN A 121 8.95 -15.86 17.74
C ASN A 121 9.78 -16.21 18.98
N ARG A 122 11.11 -16.01 18.92
CA ARG A 122 11.99 -16.15 20.08
C ARG A 122 11.78 -15.02 21.09
N ILE A 123 11.78 -13.76 20.64
CA ILE A 123 11.53 -12.59 21.50
C ILE A 123 10.24 -12.75 22.31
N ILE A 124 9.15 -13.14 21.65
CA ILE A 124 7.84 -13.33 22.31
C ILE A 124 7.89 -14.37 23.43
N LYS A 125 8.79 -15.36 23.35
CA LYS A 125 8.94 -16.40 24.37
C LYS A 125 9.88 -15.99 25.50
N GLU A 126 10.88 -15.17 25.21
CA GLU A 126 11.99 -14.86 26.11
C GLU A 126 11.79 -13.58 26.93
N MET A 127 10.89 -12.68 26.52
CA MET A 127 10.63 -11.43 27.25
C MET A 127 9.14 -11.15 27.44
N ASP A 128 8.81 -10.35 28.46
CA ASP A 128 7.46 -9.79 28.59
C ASP A 128 7.26 -8.68 27.56
N ILE A 129 6.78 -9.07 26.38
CA ILE A 129 6.48 -8.13 25.30
C ILE A 129 5.42 -7.09 25.68
N ASN A 130 4.63 -7.29 26.74
CA ASN A 130 3.63 -6.31 27.16
C ASN A 130 4.26 -5.10 27.85
N ALA A 131 5.48 -5.25 28.37
CA ALA A 131 6.25 -4.16 28.96
C ALA A 131 6.91 -3.25 27.90
N LEU A 132 6.88 -3.63 26.62
CA LEU A 132 7.43 -2.81 25.54
C LEU A 132 6.68 -1.47 25.40
N PRO A 133 7.39 -0.40 25.02
CA PRO A 133 6.77 0.90 24.79
C PRO A 133 5.70 0.83 23.70
N VAL A 134 4.69 1.70 23.80
CA VAL A 134 3.59 1.76 22.85
C VAL A 134 3.62 3.11 22.12
N TRP A 135 3.80 3.07 20.81
CA TRP A 135 3.66 4.23 19.93
C TRP A 135 2.21 4.36 19.46
N LYS A 136 1.53 5.45 19.85
CA LYS A 136 0.13 5.74 19.53
C LYS A 136 -0.01 6.95 18.60
N ASP A 137 0.74 6.91 17.50
CA ASP A 137 0.67 7.95 16.47
C ASP A 137 1.08 7.36 15.12
N GLU A 138 1.02 8.18 14.07
CA GLU A 138 1.69 7.91 12.82
C GLU A 138 3.20 7.78 13.03
N LEU A 139 3.83 6.81 12.35
CA LEU A 139 5.27 6.81 12.15
C LEU A 139 5.60 7.85 11.08
N TYR A 140 5.63 9.12 11.48
CA TYR A 140 5.83 10.23 10.57
C TYR A 140 7.31 10.33 10.16
N LEU A 141 7.55 10.21 8.85
CA LEU A 141 8.86 10.45 8.26
C LEU A 141 9.00 11.95 7.97
N GLU A 142 9.92 12.60 8.68
CA GLU A 142 10.16 14.04 8.53
C GLU A 142 10.91 14.37 7.23
N TYR A 143 11.56 13.38 6.64
CA TYR A 143 12.32 13.53 5.40
C TYR A 143 11.43 13.37 4.15
N HIS A 144 11.95 13.74 2.98
CA HIS A 144 11.32 13.53 1.67
C HIS A 144 9.91 14.15 1.47
N ARG A 145 9.52 15.19 2.20
CA ARG A 145 8.17 15.81 2.07
C ARG A 145 7.83 16.32 0.66
N GLY A 146 8.83 16.62 -0.17
CA GLY A 146 8.61 16.98 -1.59
C GLY A 146 7.93 15.89 -2.41
N THR A 147 7.98 14.64 -1.96
CA THR A 147 7.32 13.49 -2.60
C THR A 147 5.79 13.62 -2.62
N TYR A 148 5.19 14.44 -1.76
CA TYR A 148 3.74 14.66 -1.76
C TYR A 148 3.27 15.48 -2.96
N THR A 149 4.12 16.32 -3.57
CA THR A 149 3.71 17.27 -4.61
C THR A 149 4.33 17.00 -5.98
N THR A 150 5.54 16.44 -6.04
CA THR A 150 6.17 16.08 -7.32
C THR A 150 5.31 15.06 -8.10
N GLN A 151 5.46 15.02 -9.42
CA GLN A 151 4.72 14.10 -10.31
C GLN A 151 3.21 14.11 -10.05
N ALA A 152 2.62 15.31 -10.00
CA ALA A 152 1.19 15.50 -9.73
C ALA A 152 0.28 14.72 -10.69
N GLN A 153 0.67 14.58 -11.96
CA GLN A 153 -0.07 13.82 -12.96
C GLN A 153 -0.16 12.33 -12.61
N ALA A 154 0.95 11.71 -12.17
CA ALA A 154 0.95 10.32 -11.74
C ALA A 154 0.04 10.10 -10.53
N LYS A 155 0.08 11.01 -9.54
CA LYS A 155 -0.81 10.97 -8.36
C LYS A 155 -2.29 11.15 -8.74
N TYR A 156 -2.57 12.08 -9.66
CA TYR A 156 -3.91 12.29 -10.20
C TYR A 156 -4.43 11.03 -10.89
N ASN A 157 -3.62 10.43 -11.77
CA ASN A 157 -3.97 9.22 -12.49
C ASN A 157 -4.17 8.03 -11.53
N ASN A 158 -3.29 7.83 -10.55
CA ASN A 158 -3.49 6.82 -9.49
C ASN A 158 -4.84 7.00 -8.79
N ARG A 159 -5.14 8.22 -8.33
CA ARG A 159 -6.39 8.50 -7.62
C ARG A 159 -7.62 8.27 -8.49
N LYS A 160 -7.56 8.63 -9.78
CA LYS A 160 -8.66 8.36 -10.73
C LYS A 160 -8.82 6.87 -10.99
N SER A 161 -7.73 6.13 -11.11
CA SER A 161 -7.75 4.67 -11.28
C SER A 161 -8.32 3.96 -10.06
N GLU A 162 -7.94 4.34 -8.83
CA GLU A 162 -8.52 3.78 -7.60
C GLU A 162 -10.04 3.94 -7.58
N ILE A 163 -10.55 5.14 -7.88
CA ILE A 163 -11.99 5.43 -7.89
C ILE A 163 -12.67 4.63 -9.00
N LEU A 164 -12.11 4.65 -10.22
CA LEU A 164 -12.66 3.97 -11.38
C LEU A 164 -12.79 2.46 -11.15
N LEU A 165 -11.75 1.81 -10.62
CA LEU A 165 -11.77 0.36 -10.41
C LEU A 165 -12.70 -0.04 -9.28
N VAL A 166 -12.77 0.73 -8.19
CA VAL A 166 -13.77 0.50 -7.13
C VAL A 166 -15.19 0.60 -7.69
N ASP A 167 -15.47 1.58 -8.55
CA ASP A 167 -16.78 1.71 -9.18
C ASP A 167 -17.06 0.59 -10.19
N ALA A 168 -16.05 0.16 -10.97
CA ALA A 168 -16.14 -0.98 -11.87
C ALA A 168 -16.45 -2.28 -11.12
N GLU A 169 -15.84 -2.51 -9.95
CA GLU A 169 -16.16 -3.66 -9.10
C GLU A 169 -17.60 -3.61 -8.61
N LYS A 170 -18.04 -2.50 -8.01
CA LYS A 170 -19.42 -2.34 -7.52
C LYS A 170 -20.44 -2.64 -8.61
N ILE A 171 -20.28 -2.02 -9.78
CA ILE A 171 -21.20 -2.18 -10.91
C ILE A 171 -21.17 -3.61 -11.44
N SER A 172 -19.99 -4.22 -11.55
CA SER A 172 -19.85 -5.61 -11.95
C SER A 172 -20.51 -6.57 -10.96
N THR A 173 -20.39 -6.31 -9.65
CA THR A 173 -21.07 -7.08 -8.61
C THR A 173 -22.58 -6.97 -8.76
N LEU A 174 -23.11 -5.76 -8.97
CA LEU A 174 -24.54 -5.55 -9.21
C LEU A 174 -25.03 -6.30 -10.45
N ALA A 175 -24.33 -6.18 -11.58
CA ALA A 175 -24.67 -6.90 -12.81
C ALA A 175 -24.68 -8.42 -12.60
N ASN A 176 -23.75 -8.95 -11.81
CA ASN A 176 -23.70 -10.37 -11.47
C ASN A 176 -24.85 -10.80 -10.54
N LEU A 177 -25.20 -9.99 -9.55
CA LEU A 177 -26.35 -10.26 -8.66
C LEU A 177 -27.68 -10.20 -9.40
N CYS A 178 -27.82 -9.27 -10.35
CA CYS A 178 -28.98 -9.17 -11.26
C CYS A 178 -29.00 -10.25 -12.35
N ARG A 179 -27.98 -11.13 -12.39
CA ARG A 179 -27.81 -12.17 -13.44
C ARG A 179 -27.75 -11.59 -14.86
N SER A 180 -27.30 -10.34 -14.98
CA SER A 180 -27.15 -9.62 -16.26
C SER A 180 -25.80 -9.88 -16.91
N ALA A 181 -24.75 -10.11 -16.10
CA ALA A 181 -23.40 -10.40 -16.57
C ALA A 181 -22.63 -11.25 -15.56
N LEU A 182 -21.58 -11.95 -15.98
CA LEU A 182 -20.62 -12.54 -15.05
C LEU A 182 -19.63 -11.49 -14.53
N TYR A 183 -19.13 -11.65 -13.31
CA TYR A 183 -18.11 -10.78 -12.74
C TYR A 183 -16.78 -10.88 -13.54
N PRO A 184 -16.22 -9.76 -14.06
CA PRO A 184 -15.06 -9.77 -14.94
C PRO A 184 -13.73 -9.87 -14.15
N GLN A 185 -13.57 -10.93 -13.36
CA GLN A 185 -12.47 -11.15 -12.42
C GLN A 185 -11.09 -10.88 -13.03
N HIS A 186 -10.79 -11.47 -14.20
CA HIS A 186 -9.46 -11.39 -14.81
C HIS A 186 -9.12 -9.97 -15.26
N ARG A 187 -10.07 -9.26 -15.88
CA ARG A 187 -9.85 -7.87 -16.34
C ARG A 187 -9.63 -6.92 -15.17
N LEU A 188 -10.38 -7.10 -14.08
CA LEU A 188 -10.22 -6.31 -12.86
C LEU A 188 -8.89 -6.60 -12.16
N ALA A 189 -8.50 -7.87 -12.05
CA ALA A 189 -7.22 -8.27 -11.47
C ALA A 189 -6.05 -7.64 -12.24
N GLU A 190 -6.05 -7.72 -13.57
CA GLU A 190 -5.04 -7.09 -14.42
C GLU A 190 -4.92 -5.57 -14.17
N ALA A 191 -6.06 -4.88 -14.04
CA ALA A 191 -6.07 -3.45 -13.80
C ALA A 191 -5.58 -3.09 -12.39
N TRP A 192 -5.99 -3.84 -11.37
CA TRP A 192 -5.54 -3.64 -9.99
C TRP A 192 -4.06 -3.94 -9.80
N GLU A 193 -3.53 -4.99 -10.43
CA GLU A 193 -2.10 -5.30 -10.43
C GLU A 193 -1.28 -4.12 -10.96
N LYS A 194 -1.74 -3.48 -12.05
CA LYS A 194 -1.10 -2.28 -12.61
C LYS A 194 -1.19 -1.07 -11.69
N VAL A 195 -2.33 -0.86 -11.02
CA VAL A 195 -2.44 0.20 -10.00
C VAL A 195 -1.42 -0.05 -8.90
N MET A 196 -1.41 -1.24 -8.29
CA MET A 196 -0.48 -1.58 -7.20
C MET A 196 0.99 -1.50 -7.62
N PHE A 197 1.31 -1.91 -8.86
CA PHE A 197 2.66 -1.77 -9.39
C PHE A 197 3.10 -0.30 -9.45
N ASN A 198 2.23 0.59 -9.93
CA ASN A 198 2.51 2.02 -9.99
C ASN A 198 2.46 2.71 -8.61
N GLN A 199 1.93 2.05 -7.58
CA GLN A 199 2.01 2.49 -6.17
C GLN A 199 3.34 2.16 -5.49
N PHE A 200 4.31 1.59 -6.23
CA PHE A 200 5.66 1.40 -5.72
C PHE A 200 6.25 2.69 -5.15
N HIS A 201 7.02 2.56 -4.07
CA HIS A 201 7.45 3.69 -3.24
C HIS A 201 8.41 4.68 -3.90
N ASP A 202 8.94 4.37 -5.10
CA ASP A 202 9.67 5.34 -5.92
C ASP A 202 8.90 5.83 -7.15
N ILE A 203 7.83 5.14 -7.54
CA ILE A 203 6.99 5.52 -8.68
C ILE A 203 5.98 6.58 -8.23
N LEU A 204 5.00 6.20 -7.40
CA LEU A 204 3.92 7.10 -6.96
C LEU A 204 4.44 8.33 -6.20
N PRO A 205 5.42 8.21 -5.28
CA PRO A 205 6.01 9.36 -4.61
C PRO A 205 6.75 10.32 -5.56
N GLY A 206 7.09 9.88 -6.78
CA GLY A 206 7.61 10.75 -7.81
C GLY A 206 9.13 10.94 -7.77
N SER A 207 9.88 9.90 -7.38
CA SER A 207 11.35 9.90 -7.20
C SER A 207 12.12 9.05 -8.23
N SER A 208 11.49 8.66 -9.34
CA SER A 208 12.09 7.86 -10.41
C SER A 208 12.59 8.71 -11.59
N ILE A 209 13.24 8.06 -12.56
CA ILE A 209 13.65 8.69 -13.83
C ILE A 209 12.47 8.87 -14.79
N LYS A 210 12.64 9.73 -15.81
CA LYS A 210 11.60 10.07 -16.79
C LYS A 210 10.91 8.86 -17.43
N SER A 211 11.69 7.86 -17.87
CA SER A 211 11.15 6.70 -18.58
C SER A 211 10.15 5.89 -17.75
N VAL A 212 10.35 5.84 -16.42
CA VAL A 212 9.40 5.18 -15.51
C VAL A 212 8.04 5.87 -15.52
N TYR A 213 7.99 7.20 -15.67
CA TYR A 213 6.73 7.93 -15.77
C TYR A 213 6.08 7.83 -17.15
N GLU A 214 6.86 7.62 -18.20
CA GLU A 214 6.34 7.32 -19.54
C GLU A 214 5.62 5.95 -19.52
N ASP A 215 6.26 4.93 -18.95
CA ASP A 215 5.66 3.59 -18.76
C ASP A 215 4.41 3.65 -17.84
N SER A 216 4.49 4.41 -16.75
CA SER A 216 3.39 4.60 -15.80
C SER A 216 2.16 5.22 -16.45
N GLU A 217 2.36 6.20 -17.34
CA GLU A 217 1.26 6.85 -18.07
C GLU A 217 0.56 5.88 -19.04
N GLU A 218 1.32 5.03 -19.72
CA GLU A 218 0.76 3.97 -20.59
C GLU A 218 -0.07 2.96 -19.79
N ASP A 219 0.41 2.58 -18.60
CA ASP A 219 -0.32 1.72 -17.67
C ASP A 219 -1.62 2.36 -17.22
N TYR A 220 -1.61 3.63 -16.81
CA TYR A 220 -2.83 4.35 -16.42
C TYR A 220 -3.82 4.48 -17.58
N ALA A 221 -3.35 4.71 -18.81
CA ALA A 221 -4.20 4.72 -19.99
C ALA A 221 -4.83 3.35 -20.27
N ARG A 222 -4.12 2.26 -19.99
CA ARG A 222 -4.67 0.89 -20.07
C ARG A 222 -5.68 0.61 -18.96
N ILE A 223 -5.37 0.95 -17.71
CA ILE A 223 -6.29 0.82 -16.57
C ILE A 223 -7.60 1.56 -16.85
N ARG A 224 -7.51 2.80 -17.35
CA ARG A 224 -8.67 3.62 -17.69
C ARG A 224 -9.58 2.93 -18.70
N ARG A 225 -9.02 2.48 -19.83
CA ARG A 225 -9.75 1.75 -20.87
C ARG A 225 -10.43 0.49 -20.33
N ILE A 226 -9.74 -0.29 -19.50
CA ILE A 226 -10.30 -1.52 -18.92
C ILE A 226 -11.49 -1.17 -18.01
N GLY A 227 -11.30 -0.23 -17.08
CA GLY A 227 -12.33 0.15 -16.11
C GLY A 227 -13.56 0.80 -16.76
N GLU A 228 -13.36 1.74 -17.69
CA GLU A 228 -14.46 2.40 -18.41
C GLU A 228 -15.28 1.40 -19.22
N ASN A 229 -14.64 0.51 -19.98
CA ASN A 229 -15.33 -0.53 -20.74
C ASN A 229 -16.12 -1.49 -19.82
N ILE A 230 -15.54 -1.90 -18.68
CA ILE A 230 -16.25 -2.75 -17.71
C ILE A 230 -17.51 -2.06 -17.18
N ILE A 231 -17.40 -0.77 -16.85
CA ILE A 231 -18.53 0.01 -16.34
C ILE A 231 -19.62 0.10 -17.41
N GLU A 232 -19.27 0.54 -18.62
CA GLU A 232 -20.21 0.72 -19.73
C GLU A 232 -20.94 -0.60 -20.07
N GLU A 233 -20.18 -1.68 -20.30
CA GLU A 233 -20.74 -2.99 -20.63
C GLU A 233 -21.72 -3.51 -19.56
N ASN A 234 -21.46 -3.26 -18.28
CA ASN A 234 -22.30 -3.74 -17.20
C ASN A 234 -23.50 -2.81 -16.94
N LEU A 235 -23.33 -1.49 -17.06
CA LEU A 235 -24.45 -0.55 -16.97
C LEU A 235 -25.46 -0.78 -18.10
N ASP A 236 -25.00 -1.09 -19.31
CA ASP A 236 -25.88 -1.45 -20.44
C ASP A 236 -26.68 -2.73 -20.14
N LYS A 237 -26.01 -3.77 -19.62
CA LYS A 237 -26.66 -5.03 -19.25
C LYS A 237 -27.69 -4.84 -18.14
N ILE A 238 -27.37 -4.07 -17.10
CA ILE A 238 -28.32 -3.75 -16.02
C ILE A 238 -29.49 -2.94 -16.59
N SER A 239 -29.22 -1.90 -17.38
CA SER A 239 -30.23 -1.01 -17.95
C SER A 239 -31.19 -1.74 -18.88
N SER A 240 -30.71 -2.73 -19.65
CA SER A 240 -31.55 -3.55 -20.54
C SER A 240 -32.60 -4.39 -19.81
N GLN A 241 -32.45 -4.61 -18.49
CA GLN A 241 -33.40 -5.34 -17.67
C GLN A 241 -34.44 -4.44 -17.00
N VAL A 242 -34.29 -3.12 -17.08
CA VAL A 242 -35.24 -2.16 -16.52
C VAL A 242 -36.49 -2.12 -17.42
N ASN A 243 -37.67 -2.34 -16.83
CA ASN A 243 -38.93 -2.23 -17.57
C ASN A 243 -39.23 -0.75 -17.87
N THR A 244 -39.04 -0.35 -19.12
CA THR A 244 -39.27 1.02 -19.60
C THR A 244 -40.55 1.20 -20.41
N SER A 245 -41.42 0.19 -20.49
CA SER A 245 -42.63 0.20 -21.33
C SER A 245 -43.65 1.30 -20.98
N GLY A 246 -43.60 1.84 -19.76
CA GLY A 246 -44.46 2.93 -19.31
C GLY A 246 -43.86 4.34 -19.46
N VAL A 247 -42.62 4.46 -19.97
CA VAL A 247 -41.92 5.75 -20.07
C VAL A 247 -42.11 6.33 -21.47
N PRO A 248 -42.72 7.53 -21.61
CA PRO A 248 -42.83 8.17 -22.91
C PRO A 248 -41.47 8.71 -23.38
N GLY A 249 -41.13 8.49 -24.65
CA GLY A 249 -39.89 8.99 -25.25
C GLY A 249 -38.70 8.04 -25.04
N GLN A 250 -37.49 8.61 -25.00
CA GLN A 250 -36.24 7.86 -24.80
C GLN A 250 -36.00 7.70 -23.29
N PRO A 251 -36.01 6.47 -22.74
CA PRO A 251 -35.70 6.25 -21.33
C PRO A 251 -34.23 6.60 -21.02
N VAL A 252 -34.02 7.19 -19.86
CA VAL A 252 -32.71 7.49 -19.29
C VAL A 252 -32.61 6.83 -17.92
N VAL A 253 -31.55 6.07 -17.69
CA VAL A 253 -31.24 5.46 -16.39
C VAL A 253 -30.00 6.13 -15.83
N VAL A 254 -30.09 6.64 -14.60
CA VAL A 254 -29.00 7.34 -13.92
C VAL A 254 -28.54 6.51 -12.72
N PHE A 255 -27.24 6.28 -12.61
CA PHE A 255 -26.64 5.50 -11.53
C PHE A 255 -25.80 6.39 -10.61
N ASN A 256 -25.91 6.19 -9.30
CA ASN A 256 -25.05 6.80 -8.29
C ASN A 256 -24.17 5.71 -7.66
N SER A 257 -22.86 5.74 -7.92
CA SER A 257 -21.89 4.76 -7.41
C SER A 257 -21.45 5.02 -5.96
N LEU A 258 -21.92 6.11 -5.34
CA LEU A 258 -21.66 6.45 -3.94
C LEU A 258 -22.59 5.69 -2.99
N PHE A 259 -22.14 5.48 -1.76
CA PHE A 259 -22.96 4.81 -0.72
C PHE A 259 -23.90 5.77 0.03
N TRP A 260 -24.03 7.01 -0.44
CA TRP A 260 -24.91 8.03 0.15
C TRP A 260 -25.71 8.75 -0.94
N PRO A 261 -26.89 9.33 -0.60
CA PRO A 261 -27.69 10.12 -1.54
C PRO A 261 -26.92 11.31 -2.08
N ARG A 262 -27.07 11.57 -3.38
CA ARG A 262 -26.37 12.66 -4.08
C ARG A 262 -27.36 13.47 -4.90
N GLU A 263 -27.27 14.79 -4.77
CA GLU A 263 -27.86 15.75 -5.70
C GLU A 263 -26.75 16.28 -6.63
N ALA A 264 -26.96 16.18 -7.94
CA ALA A 264 -26.00 16.64 -8.93
C ALA A 264 -26.68 16.91 -10.28
N ILE A 265 -26.10 17.84 -11.05
CA ILE A 265 -26.48 18.06 -12.44
C ILE A 265 -25.91 16.92 -13.28
N VAL A 266 -26.79 16.25 -14.02
CA VAL A 266 -26.43 15.24 -15.01
C VAL A 266 -26.61 15.85 -16.40
N SER A 267 -25.56 15.84 -17.21
CA SER A 267 -25.57 16.34 -18.58
C SER A 267 -25.63 15.18 -19.55
N ILE A 268 -26.61 15.19 -20.46
CA ILE A 268 -26.79 14.15 -21.47
C ILE A 268 -26.69 14.82 -22.85
N PRO A 269 -25.79 14.35 -23.73
CA PRO A 269 -25.72 14.88 -25.09
C PRO A 269 -26.99 14.48 -25.86
N VAL A 270 -27.66 15.46 -26.45
CA VAL A 270 -28.85 15.27 -27.29
C VAL A 270 -28.63 15.89 -28.68
N PRO A 271 -29.14 15.30 -29.77
CA PRO A 271 -29.07 15.91 -31.10
C PRO A 271 -29.65 17.33 -31.15
N LEU A 272 -28.94 18.30 -31.74
CA LEU A 272 -29.35 19.72 -31.76
C LEU A 272 -30.62 20.01 -32.59
N SER A 273 -31.13 19.05 -33.36
CA SER A 273 -32.19 19.26 -34.36
C SER A 273 -33.62 19.07 -33.84
N ARG A 274 -33.82 18.97 -32.53
CA ARG A 274 -35.13 18.71 -31.92
C ARG A 274 -35.32 19.51 -30.64
N ASP A 275 -36.57 19.85 -30.34
CA ASP A 275 -36.97 20.31 -29.02
C ASP A 275 -37.13 19.10 -28.09
N TYR A 276 -36.60 19.19 -26.88
CA TYR A 276 -36.64 18.12 -25.87
C TYR A 276 -37.46 18.56 -24.66
N LEU A 277 -38.34 17.68 -24.19
CA LEU A 277 -38.99 17.79 -22.90
C LEU A 277 -38.42 16.70 -22.00
N VAL A 278 -37.81 17.11 -20.89
CA VAL A 278 -37.33 16.19 -19.85
C VAL A 278 -38.41 16.07 -18.80
N ARG A 279 -38.78 14.85 -18.46
CA ARG A 279 -39.78 14.51 -17.45
C ARG A 279 -39.17 13.59 -16.42
N ASP A 280 -39.53 13.77 -15.16
CA ASP A 280 -39.17 12.82 -14.10
C ASP A 280 -40.29 11.77 -13.93
N GLN A 281 -40.30 11.06 -12.81
CA GLN A 281 -41.32 10.04 -12.54
C GLN A 281 -42.71 10.63 -12.24
N GLU A 282 -42.80 11.93 -11.95
CA GLU A 282 -44.03 12.64 -11.62
C GLU A 282 -44.67 13.33 -12.85
N GLY A 283 -43.94 13.52 -13.95
CA GLY A 283 -44.46 13.97 -15.25
C GLY A 283 -43.72 15.14 -15.86
#